data_AF-A0A2E3IYS4-F1
#
_entry.id   AF-A0A2E3IYS4-F1
#
_cell.length_a   1.000
_cell.length_b   1.000
_cell.length_c   1.000
_cell.angle_alpha   90.00
_cell.angle_beta   90.00
_cell.angle_gamma   90.00
#
_symmetry.space_group_name_H-M   'P 1'
#
loop_
_entity.id
_entity.type
_entity.pdbx_description
1 polymer ?
#
loop_
_entity_poly.entity_id
_entity_poly.type
_entity_poly.pdbx_seq_one_letter_code
_entity_poly.pdbx_strand_id
1 'polypeptide(L)'
;MEDGGRPNDPVLKEIFERAANDPDKKIRRLVDRYLSAERKDVRLADRLSAQKKYPECGKCNFCGETETSLRKDVETEILDADKLRFALVCKKCDS
;
A
#
# COMPACT_ATOMS: atom_id res chain seq x y z
N MET A 1 6.04 19.02 -16.69
CA MET A 1 5.92 17.91 -15.73
C MET A 1 6.39 18.50 -14.42
N GLU A 2 5.44 18.96 -13.60
CA GLU A 2 5.73 19.68 -12.36
C GLU A 2 6.42 18.73 -11.38
N ASP A 3 7.53 19.20 -10.82
CA ASP A 3 8.34 18.53 -9.82
C ASP A 3 7.42 18.07 -8.68
N GLY A 4 7.15 16.77 -8.62
CA GLY A 4 6.45 16.13 -7.52
C GLY A 4 7.34 16.21 -6.29
N GLY A 5 7.37 17.40 -5.67
CA GLY A 5 8.26 17.73 -4.57
C GLY A 5 8.25 16.63 -3.52
N ARG A 6 9.44 16.29 -3.02
CA ARG A 6 9.63 15.22 -2.04
C ARG A 6 8.75 15.53 -0.81
N PRO A 7 7.76 14.69 -0.47
CA PRO A 7 6.91 14.94 0.68
C PRO A 7 7.69 14.92 2.01
N ASN A 8 8.84 14.24 2.05
CA ASN A 8 9.76 14.19 3.19
C ASN A 8 10.94 15.18 3.06
N ASP A 9 10.73 16.36 2.50
CA ASP A 9 11.78 17.37 2.50
C ASP A 9 11.92 18.02 3.91
N PRO A 10 13.12 17.99 4.51
CA PRO A 10 13.33 18.49 5.87
C PRO A 10 13.11 20.01 5.98
N VAL A 11 13.27 20.77 4.90
CA VAL A 11 13.02 22.21 4.87
C VAL A 11 11.53 22.48 4.92
N LEU A 12 10.73 21.70 4.17
CA LEU A 12 9.26 21.77 4.22
C LEU A 12 8.73 21.47 5.63
N LYS A 13 9.30 20.49 6.32
CA LYS A 13 8.91 20.15 7.70
C LYS A 13 9.07 21.33 8.66
N GLU A 14 10.21 22.01 8.63
CA GLU A 14 10.44 23.19 9.48
C GLU A 14 9.46 24.33 9.17
N ILE A 15 9.16 24.55 7.88
CA ILE A 15 8.17 25.54 7.43
C ILE A 15 6.77 25.20 7.97
N PHE A 16 6.38 23.92 7.90
CA PHE A 16 5.10 23.46 8.44
C PHE A 16 5.01 23.59 9.96
N GLU A 17 6.08 23.30 10.70
CA GLU A 17 6.11 23.46 12.17
C GLU A 17 5.99 24.93 12.60
N ARG A 18 6.62 25.86 11.86
CA ARG A 18 6.43 27.30 12.08
C ARG A 18 5.00 27.73 11.73
N ALA A 19 4.48 27.29 10.58
CA ALA A 19 3.14 27.64 10.12
C ALA A 19 2.00 27.04 10.97
N ALA A 20 2.26 25.94 11.70
CA ALA A 20 1.32 25.38 12.66
C ALA A 20 1.03 26.32 13.85
N ASN A 21 1.96 27.24 14.15
CA ASN A 21 1.83 28.25 15.20
C ASN A 21 1.42 29.62 14.64
N ASP A 22 1.08 29.70 13.34
CA ASP A 22 0.72 30.96 12.69
C ASP A 22 -0.57 31.57 13.31
N PRO A 23 -0.60 32.89 13.56
CA PRO A 23 -1.81 33.53 14.10
C PRO A 23 -3.02 33.36 13.18
N ASP A 24 -2.82 33.23 11.87
CA ASP A 24 -3.86 33.00 10.89
C ASP A 24 -4.42 31.56 10.97
N LYS A 25 -5.73 31.45 11.15
CA LYS A 25 -6.42 30.17 11.29
C LYS A 25 -6.48 29.38 9.97
N LYS A 26 -6.43 30.05 8.81
CA LYS A 26 -6.45 29.39 7.50
C LYS A 26 -5.11 28.72 7.24
N ILE A 27 -4.00 29.38 7.59
CA ILE A 27 -2.65 28.81 7.51
C ILE A 27 -2.55 27.56 8.39
N ARG A 28 -2.99 27.62 9.65
CA ARG A 28 -3.01 26.45 10.54
C ARG A 28 -3.83 25.27 10.00
N ARG A 29 -5.02 25.53 9.45
CA ARG A 29 -5.86 24.48 8.83
C ARG A 29 -5.22 23.87 7.58
N LEU A 30 -4.52 24.69 6.79
CA LEU A 30 -3.81 24.21 5.62
C LEU A 30 -2.71 23.23 6.05
N VAL A 31 -1.87 23.63 7.00
CA VAL A 31 -0.80 22.79 7.57
C VAL A 31 -1.37 21.48 8.13
N ASP A 32 -2.44 21.54 8.92
CA ASP A 32 -3.10 20.36 9.47
C ASP A 32 -3.57 19.36 8.40
N ARG A 33 -4.13 19.86 7.28
CA ARG A 33 -4.54 19.03 6.15
C ARG A 33 -3.35 18.33 5.49
N TYR A 34 -2.24 19.03 5.30
CA TYR A 34 -1.02 18.47 4.72
C TYR A 34 -0.39 17.40 5.62
N LEU A 35 -0.20 17.69 6.91
CA LEU A 35 0.34 16.73 7.88
C LEU A 35 -0.58 15.50 8.04
N SER A 36 -1.90 15.70 7.98
CA SER A 36 -2.87 14.61 8.02
C SER A 36 -2.81 13.72 6.77
N ALA A 37 -2.50 14.28 5.60
CA ALA A 37 -2.29 13.51 4.38
C ALA A 37 -1.02 12.65 4.46
N GLU A 38 0.08 13.22 4.97
CA GLU A 38 1.34 12.48 5.19
C GLU A 38 1.15 11.30 6.17
N ARG A 39 0.44 11.51 7.29
CA ARG A 39 0.14 10.43 8.23
C ARG A 39 -0.67 9.30 7.61
N LYS A 40 -1.57 9.60 6.66
CA LYS A 40 -2.33 8.58 5.93
C LYS A 40 -1.43 7.78 5.00
N ASP A 41 -0.46 8.42 4.38
CA ASP A 41 0.50 7.77 3.49
C ASP A 41 1.41 6.80 4.25
N VAL A 42 1.94 7.23 5.40
CA VAL A 42 2.73 6.36 6.31
C VAL A 42 1.90 5.17 6.80
N ARG A 43 0.64 5.38 7.16
CA ARG A 43 -0.28 4.30 7.56
C ARG A 43 -0.57 3.34 6.41
N LEU A 44 -0.65 3.83 5.18
CA LEU A 44 -0.84 2.99 4.00
C LEU A 44 0.41 2.16 3.72
N ALA A 45 1.59 2.78 3.76
CA ALA A 45 2.87 2.09 3.60
C ALA A 45 3.10 1.01 4.68
N ASP A 46 2.76 1.29 5.94
CA ASP A 46 2.79 0.31 7.03
C ASP A 46 1.83 -0.86 6.79
N ARG A 47 0.57 -0.57 6.39
CA ARG A 47 -0.40 -1.62 6.03
C ARG A 47 0.03 -2.46 4.83
N LEU A 48 0.65 -1.84 3.83
CA LEU A 48 1.18 -2.54 2.65
C LEU A 48 2.38 -3.40 3.04
N SER A 49 3.25 -2.91 3.90
CA SER A 49 4.40 -3.68 4.42
C SER A 49 3.96 -4.84 5.31
N ALA A 50 2.84 -4.71 6.01
CA ALA A 50 2.25 -5.76 6.84
C ALA A 50 1.46 -6.81 6.02
N GLN A 51 1.20 -6.59 4.72
CA GLN A 51 0.58 -7.62 3.89
C GLN A 51 1.57 -8.77 3.66
N LYS A 52 1.19 -9.97 4.10
CA LYS A 52 1.93 -11.20 3.80
C LYS A 52 1.94 -11.40 2.28
N LYS A 53 3.11 -11.72 1.71
CA LYS A 53 3.27 -12.10 0.28
C LYS A 53 2.30 -13.23 -0.12
N TYR A 54 1.98 -14.12 0.82
CA TYR A 54 1.03 -15.22 0.67
C TYR A 54 -0.10 -15.06 1.70
N PRO A 55 -1.11 -14.22 1.43
CA PRO A 55 -2.14 -13.90 2.40
C PRO A 55 -3.23 -14.97 2.52
N GLU A 56 -3.41 -15.80 1.49
CA GLU A 56 -4.47 -16.81 1.41
C GLU A 56 -3.92 -18.20 1.75
N CYS A 57 -4.78 -19.10 2.21
CA CYS A 57 -4.46 -20.51 2.43
C CYS A 57 -5.45 -21.40 1.68
N GLY A 58 -4.96 -22.49 1.10
CA GLY A 58 -5.81 -23.42 0.36
C GLY A 58 -5.02 -24.58 -0.24
N LYS A 59 -5.66 -25.28 -1.18
CA LYS A 59 -5.08 -26.42 -1.89
C LYS A 59 -4.38 -25.98 -3.17
N CYS A 60 -3.17 -26.46 -3.39
CA CYS A 60 -2.46 -26.34 -4.65
C CYS A 60 -2.83 -27.51 -5.57
N ASN A 61 -3.37 -27.21 -6.76
CA ASN A 61 -3.66 -28.21 -7.78
C ASN A 61 -2.40 -28.79 -8.46
N PHE A 62 -1.26 -28.10 -8.37
CA PHE A 62 -0.01 -28.53 -9.01
C PHE A 62 0.78 -29.52 -8.15
N CYS A 63 1.15 -29.14 -6.92
CA CYS A 63 1.92 -30.00 -6.02
C CYS A 63 1.04 -30.87 -5.08
N GLY A 64 -0.28 -30.68 -5.08
CA GLY A 64 -1.22 -31.48 -4.29
C GLY A 64 -1.38 -31.07 -2.82
N GLU A 65 -0.54 -30.14 -2.32
CA GLU A 65 -0.57 -29.68 -0.93
C GLU A 65 -1.91 -29.01 -0.57
N THR A 66 -2.54 -29.41 0.52
CA THR A 66 -3.91 -28.95 0.90
C THR A 66 -3.94 -27.77 1.86
N GLU A 67 -2.85 -27.52 2.58
CA GLU A 67 -2.74 -26.47 3.61
C GLU A 67 -1.54 -25.57 3.34
N THR A 68 -1.46 -25.02 2.12
CA THR A 68 -0.35 -24.16 1.70
C THR A 68 -0.77 -22.71 1.57
N SER A 69 0.18 -21.80 1.76
CA SER A 69 -0.06 -20.37 1.55
C SER A 69 -0.02 -20.04 0.05
N LEU A 70 -1.00 -19.27 -0.40
CA LEU A 70 -1.25 -18.90 -1.80
C LEU A 70 -1.11 -17.38 -1.96
N ARG A 71 -0.61 -16.94 -3.12
CA ARG A 71 -0.59 -15.54 -3.55
C ARG A 71 -1.36 -15.39 -4.85
N LYS A 72 -2.02 -14.25 -5.04
CA LYS A 72 -2.59 -13.88 -6.33
C LYS A 72 -1.49 -13.39 -7.25
N ASP A 73 -1.40 -14.00 -8.41
CA ASP A 73 -0.61 -13.49 -9.53
C ASP A 73 -1.51 -12.58 -10.37
N VAL A 74 -1.33 -11.27 -10.19
CA VAL A 74 -2.17 -10.26 -10.85
C VAL A 74 -1.82 -10.06 -12.32
N GLU A 75 -0.71 -10.64 -12.76
CA GLU A 75 -0.25 -10.60 -14.15
C GLU A 75 -0.96 -11.69 -14.99
N THR A 76 -1.39 -12.78 -14.35
CA THR A 76 -2.05 -13.90 -15.01
C THR A 76 -3.54 -13.96 -14.68
N GLU A 77 -4.37 -13.71 -15.69
CA GLU A 77 -5.82 -13.84 -15.60
C GLU A 77 -6.29 -15.18 -16.17
N ILE A 78 -7.22 -15.83 -15.47
CA ILE A 78 -7.84 -17.11 -15.86
C ILE A 78 -9.34 -16.87 -16.02
N LEU A 79 -9.88 -17.27 -17.18
CA LEU A 79 -11.32 -17.30 -17.42
C LEU A 79 -11.93 -18.55 -16.77
N ASP A 80 -12.80 -18.37 -15.79
CA ASP A 80 -13.53 -19.44 -15.10
C ASP A 80 -15.03 -19.19 -15.20
N ALA A 81 -15.75 -20.04 -15.93
CA ALA A 81 -17.22 -20.02 -16.04
C ALA A 81 -17.83 -18.61 -16.17
N ASP A 82 -17.31 -17.82 -17.12
CA ASP A 82 -17.70 -16.42 -17.42
C ASP A 82 -17.15 -15.33 -16.48
N LYS A 83 -16.27 -15.68 -15.52
CA LYS A 83 -15.60 -14.73 -14.63
C LYS A 83 -14.08 -14.75 -14.81
N LEU A 84 -13.50 -13.57 -14.97
CA LEU A 84 -12.05 -13.39 -14.88
C LEU A 84 -11.63 -13.49 -13.41
N ARG A 85 -10.66 -14.35 -13.13
CA ARG A 85 -10.02 -14.45 -11.82
C ARG A 85 -8.50 -14.48 -11.98
N PHE A 86 -7.78 -13.93 -11.01
CA PHE A 86 -6.32 -14.01 -10.99
C PHE A 86 -5.85 -15.44 -10.67
N ALA A 87 -4.72 -15.83 -11.25
CA ALA A 87 -4.09 -17.09 -10.93
C ALA A 87 -3.62 -17.11 -9.47
N LEU A 88 -3.66 -18.29 -8.85
CA LEU A 88 -3.16 -18.50 -7.50
C LEU A 88 -1.85 -19.29 -7.56
N VAL A 89 -0.80 -18.72 -6.97
CA VAL A 89 0.53 -19.32 -6.92
C VAL A 89 0.79 -19.85 -5.51
N CYS A 90 1.14 -21.13 -5.43
CA CYS A 90 1.49 -21.81 -4.20
C CYS A 90 2.91 -21.45 -3.76
N LYS A 91 3.09 -21.12 -2.46
CA LYS A 91 4.41 -20.81 -1.90
C LYS A 91 5.44 -21.90 -2.15
N LYS A 92 5.05 -23.17 -2.07
CA LYS A 92 5.95 -24.31 -2.33
C LYS A 92 6.32 -24.46 -3.81
N CYS A 93 5.49 -23.98 -4.73
CA CYS A 93 5.76 -24.05 -6.18
C CYS A 93 6.49 -22.79 -6.69
N ASP A 94 6.44 -21.69 -5.94
CA ASP A 94 7.20 -20.45 -6.20
C ASP A 94 8.66 -20.53 -5.72
N SER A 95 9.00 -21.55 -4.93
CA SER A 95 10.33 -21.74 -4.33
C SER A 95 11.27 -22.53 -5.24
#